data_AF-A0A947RA45-F1
#
_entry.id   AF-A0A947RA45-F1
#
_cell.length_a   1.000
_cell.length_b   1.000
_cell.length_c   1.000
_cell.angle_alpha   90.00
_cell.angle_beta   90.00
_cell.angle_gamma   90.00
#
_symmetry.space_group_name_H-M   'P 1'
#
loop_
_entity.id
_entity.type
_entity.pdbx_description
1 polymer ?
#
loop_
_entity_poly.entity_id
_entity_poly.type
_entity_poly.pdbx_seq_one_letter_code
_entity_poly.pdbx_strand_id
1 'polypeptide(L)'
;MRFVLKKQNKNLLPMMIFKRDALNERLSKIKSRFPKGFKQLAIISFISLSLLGYYPNLGIPPVKKSLVLASHQEQKEEIVAESFSKPPVLPHPGYLTTRFSTRHPSIDIAAGLGMPIHPIIDGEVTKVGRDFWGLGNYVVVAHQNGFKSKYAHMSKIYVKVKDEVTPENILGEVGLTGNTSGPHTHLEIIHNEEYIDPETLLPEISNMP
;
A
#
# COMPACT_ATOMS: atom_id res chain seq x y z
N MET A 1 -53.80 -28.61 2.53
CA MET A 1 -52.83 -29.14 1.56
C MET A 1 -51.49 -28.44 1.74
N ARG A 2 -50.44 -29.23 1.98
CA ARG A 2 -49.02 -28.85 2.08
C ARG A 2 -48.43 -28.58 0.69
N PHE A 3 -47.43 -27.70 0.60
CA PHE A 3 -46.15 -27.75 -0.15
C PHE A 3 -45.52 -26.34 -0.04
N VAL A 4 -44.59 -26.06 0.88
CA VAL A 4 -43.12 -26.27 0.85
C VAL A 4 -42.46 -25.63 -0.38
N LEU A 5 -41.71 -24.54 -0.19
CA LEU A 5 -40.24 -24.55 -0.28
C LEU A 5 -39.60 -23.23 0.18
N LYS A 6 -38.68 -23.43 1.12
CA LYS A 6 -37.72 -22.52 1.74
C LYS A 6 -36.55 -22.33 0.77
N LYS A 7 -36.03 -21.12 0.56
CA LYS A 7 -34.63 -20.95 0.14
C LYS A 7 -33.97 -19.86 0.96
N GLN A 8 -33.09 -20.34 1.83
CA GLN A 8 -32.29 -19.57 2.76
C GLN A 8 -31.15 -18.88 2.01
N ASN A 9 -30.95 -17.60 2.31
CA ASN A 9 -29.67 -16.92 2.17
C ASN A 9 -28.64 -17.65 3.04
N LYS A 10 -27.63 -18.24 2.40
CA LYS A 10 -26.47 -18.83 3.08
C LYS A 10 -25.32 -17.83 3.06
N ASN A 11 -25.14 -17.18 4.20
CA ASN A 11 -23.87 -17.02 4.92
C ASN A 11 -22.60 -16.80 4.09
N LEU A 12 -22.23 -15.53 3.93
CA LEU A 12 -20.83 -15.10 3.89
C LEU A 12 -20.40 -14.81 5.33
N LEU A 13 -19.99 -15.86 6.05
CA LEU A 13 -19.19 -15.73 7.26
C LEU A 13 -17.74 -16.14 6.93
N PRO A 14 -16.74 -15.38 7.38
CA PRO A 14 -15.42 -15.36 6.75
C PRO A 14 -14.58 -16.60 7.05
N MET A 15 -13.78 -16.97 6.06
CA MET A 15 -12.79 -18.06 5.96
C MET A 15 -11.79 -18.20 7.14
N MET A 16 -11.86 -17.31 8.15
CA MET A 16 -11.02 -17.34 9.35
C MET A 16 -11.49 -18.35 10.41
N ILE A 17 -12.79 -18.67 10.49
CA ILE A 17 -13.31 -19.62 11.50
C ILE A 17 -12.82 -21.05 11.17
N PHE A 18 -12.84 -21.42 9.88
CA PHE A 18 -12.47 -22.76 9.42
C PHE A 18 -11.00 -23.13 9.67
N LYS A 19 -10.08 -22.14 9.61
CA LYS A 19 -8.64 -22.38 9.88
C LYS A 19 -8.37 -22.68 11.36
N ARG A 20 -9.16 -22.11 12.28
CA ARG A 20 -9.00 -22.34 13.74
C ARG A 20 -9.44 -23.76 14.12
N ASP A 21 -10.54 -24.22 13.55
CA ASP A 21 -11.08 -25.56 13.85
C ASP A 21 -10.15 -26.67 13.33
N ALA A 22 -9.59 -26.50 12.13
CA ALA A 22 -8.63 -27.44 11.55
C ALA A 22 -7.33 -27.55 12.37
N LEU A 23 -6.88 -26.45 13.00
CA LEU A 23 -5.72 -26.46 13.88
C LEU A 23 -6.01 -27.18 15.20
N ASN A 24 -7.18 -26.93 15.78
CA ASN A 24 -7.60 -27.55 17.03
C ASN A 24 -7.80 -29.08 16.89
N GLU A 25 -8.30 -29.54 15.74
CA GLU A 25 -8.43 -30.98 15.43
C GLU A 25 -7.06 -31.67 15.26
N ARG A 26 -6.07 -30.96 14.71
CA ARG A 26 -4.70 -31.49 14.61
C ARG A 26 -4.02 -31.57 15.97
N LEU A 27 -4.22 -30.57 16.82
CA LEU A 27 -3.64 -30.55 18.17
C LEU A 27 -4.28 -31.60 19.09
N SER A 28 -5.58 -31.89 18.95
CA SER A 28 -6.27 -32.89 19.78
C SER A 28 -5.78 -34.32 19.54
N LYS A 29 -5.20 -34.61 18.37
CA LYS A 29 -4.62 -35.91 18.02
C LYS A 29 -3.21 -36.13 18.60
N ILE A 30 -2.57 -35.08 19.15
CA ILE A 30 -1.26 -35.19 19.78
C ILE A 30 -1.44 -35.72 21.21
N LYS A 31 -1.38 -37.04 21.36
CA LYS A 31 -1.40 -37.71 22.66
C LYS A 31 -0.11 -37.36 23.42
N SER A 32 -0.19 -36.53 24.47
CA SER A 32 1.00 -36.16 25.25
C SER A 32 1.58 -37.41 25.91
N ARG A 33 2.81 -37.79 25.54
CA ARG A 33 3.49 -39.01 25.99
C ARG A 33 4.12 -38.88 27.39
N PHE A 34 3.85 -37.79 28.10
CA PHE A 34 4.46 -37.49 29.38
C PHE A 34 3.66 -38.11 30.54
N PRO A 35 4.33 -38.76 31.51
CA PRO A 35 3.66 -39.41 32.64
C PRO A 35 2.88 -38.39 33.48
N LYS A 36 1.72 -38.80 34.02
CA LYS A 36 0.88 -37.96 34.88
C LYS A 36 1.69 -37.54 36.11
N GLY A 37 2.00 -36.25 36.23
CA GLY A 37 2.87 -35.67 37.27
C GLY A 37 4.02 -34.83 36.71
N PHE A 38 4.45 -35.08 35.47
CA PHE A 38 5.60 -34.38 34.86
C PHE A 38 5.33 -32.89 34.58
N LYS A 39 4.06 -32.50 34.40
CA LYS A 39 3.66 -31.10 34.14
C LYS A 39 3.89 -30.18 35.34
N GLN A 40 3.63 -30.65 36.57
CA GLN A 40 3.86 -29.85 37.78
C GLN A 40 5.35 -29.71 38.09
N LEU A 41 6.12 -30.80 37.94
CA LEU A 41 7.57 -30.79 38.13
C LEU A 41 8.30 -29.86 37.15
N ALA A 42 7.89 -29.83 35.87
CA ALA A 42 8.48 -28.91 34.89
C ALA A 42 8.20 -27.43 35.23
N ILE A 43 7.00 -27.12 35.72
CA ILE A 43 6.63 -25.75 36.11
C ILE A 43 7.37 -25.32 37.39
N ILE A 44 7.48 -26.21 38.40
CA ILE A 44 8.22 -25.93 39.64
C ILE A 44 9.72 -25.75 39.35
N SER A 45 10.29 -26.56 38.46
CA SER A 45 11.67 -26.42 38.01
C SER A 45 11.91 -25.12 37.26
N PHE A 46 10.95 -24.61 36.50
CA PHE A 46 11.10 -23.36 35.76
C PHE A 46 11.01 -22.14 36.68
N ILE A 47 10.12 -22.20 37.69
CA ILE A 47 9.94 -21.14 38.69
C ILE A 47 11.14 -21.06 39.64
N SER A 48 11.68 -22.20 40.09
CA SER A 48 12.85 -22.21 40.99
C SER A 48 14.12 -21.69 40.30
N LEU A 49 14.29 -22.00 39.01
CA LEU A 49 15.42 -21.57 38.20
C LEU A 49 15.34 -20.07 37.85
N SER A 50 14.12 -19.55 37.69
CA SER A 50 13.83 -18.12 37.49
C SER A 50 14.14 -17.27 38.73
N LEU A 51 13.90 -17.78 39.95
CA LEU A 51 14.29 -17.10 41.21
C LEU A 51 15.81 -17.07 41.47
N LEU A 52 16.56 -18.06 40.97
CA LEU A 52 18.02 -18.08 41.06
C LEU A 52 18.73 -17.22 39.99
N GLY A 53 17.96 -16.52 39.13
CA GLY A 53 18.52 -15.71 38.04
C GLY A 53 19.13 -16.54 36.91
N TYR A 54 18.90 -17.86 36.88
CA TYR A 54 19.43 -18.74 35.85
C TYR A 54 18.41 -18.85 34.70
N TYR A 55 18.54 -17.95 33.73
CA TYR A 55 17.90 -18.08 32.43
C TYR A 55 18.94 -18.68 31.46
N PRO A 56 18.77 -19.93 30.98
CA PRO A 56 19.64 -20.43 29.93
C PRO A 56 19.50 -19.50 28.72
N ASN A 57 20.62 -18.96 28.24
CA ASN A 57 20.69 -18.30 26.94
C ASN A 57 20.38 -19.35 25.86
N LEU A 58 19.10 -19.56 25.57
CA LEU A 58 18.66 -20.12 24.30
C LEU A 58 19.04 -19.10 23.25
N GLY A 59 20.28 -19.19 22.76
CA GLY A 59 20.77 -18.43 21.62
C GLY A 59 19.97 -18.81 20.40
N ILE A 60 18.79 -18.20 20.24
CA ILE A 60 18.12 -18.15 18.95
C ILE A 60 19.07 -17.28 18.10
N PRO A 61 19.75 -17.83 17.09
CA PRO A 61 20.53 -17.00 16.20
C PRO A 61 19.59 -15.91 15.64
N PRO A 62 20.03 -14.65 15.51
CA PRO A 62 19.20 -13.64 14.89
C PRO A 62 18.81 -14.15 13.51
N VAL A 63 17.52 -14.49 13.33
CA VAL A 63 17.00 -14.76 12.00
C VAL A 63 17.28 -13.49 11.21
N LYS A 64 18.02 -13.62 10.10
CA LYS A 64 18.33 -12.52 9.16
C LYS A 64 17.02 -11.97 8.59
N LYS A 65 16.28 -11.21 9.39
CA LYS A 65 14.98 -10.66 9.05
C LYS A 65 15.15 -9.63 7.94
N SER A 66 16.27 -8.89 7.93
CA SER A 66 16.59 -7.88 6.92
C SER A 66 16.80 -8.44 5.51
N LEU A 67 17.39 -9.63 5.34
CA LEU A 67 17.66 -10.20 4.01
C LEU A 67 16.39 -10.74 3.33
N VAL A 68 15.50 -11.34 4.11
CA VAL A 68 14.20 -11.84 3.60
C VAL A 68 13.21 -10.70 3.35
N LEU A 69 13.26 -9.63 4.17
CA LEU A 69 12.50 -8.41 3.91
C LEU A 69 13.01 -7.68 2.66
N ALA A 70 14.33 -7.53 2.51
CA ALA A 70 14.91 -6.91 1.31
C ALA A 70 14.57 -7.72 0.05
N SER A 71 14.70 -9.05 0.08
CA SER A 71 14.33 -9.88 -1.07
C SER A 71 12.84 -9.84 -1.39
N HIS A 72 11.97 -9.79 -0.37
CA HIS A 72 10.53 -9.62 -0.60
C HIS A 72 10.17 -8.22 -1.11
N GLN A 73 10.94 -7.20 -0.71
CA GLN A 73 10.72 -5.82 -1.13
C GLN A 73 11.21 -5.61 -2.56
N GLU A 74 12.42 -6.06 -2.90
CA GLU A 74 12.95 -6.07 -4.27
C GLU A 74 12.04 -6.85 -5.22
N GLN A 75 11.57 -8.03 -4.80
CA GLN A 75 10.68 -8.85 -5.63
C GLN A 75 9.27 -8.25 -5.74
N LYS A 76 8.80 -7.48 -4.75
CA LYS A 76 7.53 -6.72 -4.85
C LYS A 76 7.69 -5.52 -5.78
N GLU A 77 8.82 -4.82 -5.74
CA GLU A 77 9.14 -3.69 -6.61
C GLU A 77 9.30 -4.15 -8.07
N GLU A 78 9.95 -5.29 -8.32
CA GLU A 78 10.11 -5.90 -9.65
C GLU A 78 8.79 -6.34 -10.28
N ILE A 79 7.92 -7.03 -9.51
CA ILE A 79 6.58 -7.45 -9.99
C ILE A 79 5.69 -6.24 -10.33
N VAL A 80 5.87 -5.13 -9.61
CA VAL A 80 5.11 -3.92 -9.86
C VAL A 80 5.62 -3.17 -11.11
N ALA A 81 6.93 -3.15 -11.34
CA ALA A 81 7.51 -2.58 -12.55
C ALA A 81 7.11 -3.38 -13.83
N GLU A 82 7.01 -4.71 -13.73
CA GLU A 82 6.53 -5.59 -14.82
C GLU A 82 5.01 -5.50 -15.08
N SER A 83 4.27 -4.81 -14.19
CA SER A 83 2.82 -4.70 -14.26
C SER A 83 2.34 -3.72 -15.34
N PHE A 84 3.24 -2.91 -15.90
CA PHE A 84 2.87 -1.83 -16.80
C PHE A 84 3.24 -2.14 -18.25
N SER A 85 2.34 -1.79 -19.18
CA SER A 85 2.59 -1.98 -20.62
C SER A 85 3.77 -1.16 -21.14
N LYS A 86 4.08 -0.05 -20.46
CA LYS A 86 5.21 0.86 -20.70
C LYS A 86 5.74 1.34 -19.36
N PRO A 87 7.04 1.69 -19.24
CA PRO A 87 7.56 2.26 -18.01
C PRO A 87 6.84 3.56 -17.67
N PRO A 88 6.51 3.81 -16.38
CA PRO A 88 5.94 5.08 -15.96
C PRO A 88 6.88 6.25 -16.27
N VAL A 89 6.30 7.41 -16.56
CA VAL A 89 7.02 8.67 -16.80
C VAL A 89 6.71 9.69 -15.73
N LEU A 90 7.52 10.74 -15.65
CA LEU A 90 7.23 11.88 -14.78
C LEU A 90 6.04 12.68 -15.32
N PRO A 91 5.20 13.25 -14.44
CA PRO A 91 4.09 14.09 -14.87
C PRO A 91 4.55 15.39 -15.54
N HIS A 92 5.76 15.85 -15.23
CA HIS A 92 6.46 16.96 -15.85
C HIS A 92 7.93 16.97 -15.40
N PRO A 93 8.85 17.67 -16.10
CA PRO A 93 10.18 17.94 -15.56
C PRO A 93 10.08 18.82 -14.31
N GLY A 94 10.89 18.56 -13.29
CA GLY A 94 10.85 19.32 -12.04
C GLY A 94 11.81 18.78 -10.99
N TYR A 95 11.69 19.32 -9.78
CA TYR A 95 12.52 18.94 -8.65
C TYR A 95 11.70 18.33 -7.53
N LEU A 96 12.19 17.25 -6.94
CA LEU A 96 11.57 16.65 -5.76
C LEU A 96 11.76 17.58 -4.56
N THR A 97 10.65 18.03 -3.96
CA THR A 97 10.67 18.91 -2.77
C THR A 97 10.22 18.20 -1.51
N THR A 98 9.23 17.32 -1.63
CA THR A 98 8.70 16.54 -0.50
C THR A 98 8.67 15.08 -0.87
N ARG A 99 9.20 14.23 0.02
CA ARG A 99 9.23 12.77 -0.15
C ARG A 99 8.02 12.10 0.46
N PHE A 100 7.77 10.88 0.01
CA PHE A 100 6.78 10.00 0.59
C PHE A 100 7.09 9.72 2.07
N SER A 101 6.07 9.83 2.91
CA SER A 101 6.13 9.46 4.31
C SER A 101 4.75 9.09 4.85
N THR A 102 4.69 8.55 6.06
CA THR A 102 3.42 8.23 6.72
C THR A 102 2.50 9.44 6.95
N ARG A 103 3.06 10.66 6.99
CA ARG A 103 2.28 11.91 7.14
C ARG A 103 2.01 12.60 5.80
N HIS A 104 2.73 12.20 4.76
CA HIS A 104 2.63 12.74 3.41
C HIS A 104 2.68 11.57 2.42
N PRO A 105 1.55 10.85 2.21
CA PRO A 105 1.50 9.64 1.39
C PRO A 105 1.52 9.97 -0.12
N SER A 106 2.44 10.84 -0.51
CA SER A 106 2.60 11.49 -1.80
C SER A 106 4.03 12.01 -1.94
N ILE A 107 4.40 12.36 -3.17
CA ILE A 107 5.56 13.22 -3.44
C ILE A 107 5.11 14.57 -3.97
N ASP A 108 5.93 15.58 -3.74
CA ASP A 108 5.75 16.90 -4.35
C ASP A 108 6.87 17.16 -5.34
N ILE A 109 6.50 17.46 -6.57
CA ILE A 109 7.42 17.80 -7.66
C ILE A 109 7.24 19.28 -7.99
N ALA A 110 8.20 20.11 -7.61
CA ALA A 110 8.21 21.53 -7.90
C ALA A 110 8.34 21.79 -9.40
N ALA A 111 7.48 22.68 -9.91
CA ALA A 111 7.42 23.11 -11.29
C ALA A 111 6.80 24.49 -11.42
N GLY A 112 7.05 25.17 -12.54
CA GLY A 112 6.47 26.48 -12.78
C GLY A 112 4.94 26.46 -12.89
N LEU A 113 4.30 27.56 -12.47
CA LEU A 113 2.87 27.79 -12.70
C LEU A 113 2.52 27.61 -14.19
N GLY A 114 1.39 26.93 -14.46
CA GLY A 114 0.96 26.69 -15.83
C GLY A 114 1.67 25.53 -16.53
N MET A 115 2.68 24.89 -15.90
CA MET A 115 3.34 23.73 -16.48
C MET A 115 2.32 22.60 -16.71
N PRO A 116 2.28 21.99 -17.91
CA PRO A 116 1.40 20.86 -18.19
C PRO A 116 1.68 19.68 -17.25
N ILE A 117 0.60 19.06 -16.75
CA ILE A 117 0.66 17.82 -15.96
C ILE A 117 0.18 16.67 -16.82
N HIS A 118 1.04 15.66 -16.98
CA HIS A 118 0.78 14.46 -17.75
C HIS A 118 0.48 13.25 -16.85
N PRO A 119 -0.31 12.27 -17.31
CA PRO A 119 -0.44 10.99 -16.62
C PRO A 119 0.91 10.27 -16.60
N ILE A 120 1.25 9.65 -15.46
CA ILE A 120 2.47 8.83 -15.35
C ILE A 120 2.43 7.60 -16.25
N ILE A 121 1.23 7.11 -16.58
CA ILE A 121 0.99 5.99 -17.49
C ILE A 121 -0.45 6.05 -18.04
N ASP A 122 -0.70 5.30 -19.11
CA ASP A 122 -2.01 5.05 -19.70
C ASP A 122 -3.08 4.69 -18.64
N GLY A 123 -4.29 5.20 -18.81
CA GLY A 123 -5.39 4.94 -17.87
C GLY A 123 -6.70 5.63 -18.23
N GLU A 124 -7.66 5.55 -17.33
CA GLU A 124 -8.97 6.20 -17.42
C GLU A 124 -9.14 7.20 -16.27
N VAL A 125 -9.59 8.41 -16.58
CA VAL A 125 -9.90 9.41 -15.55
C VAL A 125 -11.13 8.98 -14.76
N THR A 126 -10.95 8.62 -13.50
CA THR A 126 -12.04 8.14 -12.63
C THR A 126 -12.62 9.25 -11.75
N LYS A 127 -11.87 10.33 -11.54
CA LYS A 127 -12.35 11.47 -10.75
C LYS A 127 -11.73 12.78 -11.20
N VAL A 128 -12.58 13.79 -11.26
CA VAL A 128 -12.22 15.20 -11.38
C VAL A 128 -12.88 15.92 -10.22
N GLY A 129 -12.11 16.63 -9.40
CA GLY A 129 -12.63 17.18 -8.16
C GLY A 129 -11.97 18.47 -7.72
N ARG A 130 -12.60 19.11 -6.74
CA ARG A 130 -12.10 20.29 -6.05
C ARG A 130 -12.26 20.12 -4.55
N ASP A 131 -11.17 20.29 -3.82
CA ASP A 131 -11.10 20.33 -2.36
C ASP A 131 -10.47 21.65 -1.94
N PHE A 132 -11.19 22.48 -1.20
CA PHE A 132 -10.72 23.81 -0.83
C PHE A 132 -9.67 23.79 0.29
N TRP A 133 -9.62 22.73 1.10
CA TRP A 133 -8.83 22.73 2.33
C TRP A 133 -7.56 21.89 2.25
N GLY A 134 -7.51 20.93 1.32
CA GLY A 134 -6.35 20.10 1.06
C GLY A 134 -5.89 20.22 -0.39
N LEU A 135 -6.40 19.36 -1.26
CA LEU A 135 -5.81 19.06 -2.57
C LEU A 135 -6.02 20.14 -3.65
N GLY A 136 -6.87 21.13 -3.42
CA GLY A 136 -7.25 22.07 -4.47
C GLY A 136 -8.01 21.37 -5.59
N ASN A 137 -7.76 21.78 -6.83
CA ASN A 137 -8.24 21.07 -8.01
C ASN A 137 -7.39 19.82 -8.24
N TYR A 138 -8.03 18.67 -8.44
CA TYR A 138 -7.33 17.41 -8.62
C TYR A 138 -8.01 16.47 -9.62
N VAL A 139 -7.19 15.54 -10.13
CA VAL A 139 -7.59 14.48 -11.06
C VAL A 139 -7.10 13.14 -10.50
N VAL A 140 -7.92 12.10 -10.63
CA VAL A 140 -7.54 10.70 -10.35
C VAL A 140 -7.63 9.90 -11.64
N VAL A 141 -6.55 9.21 -11.98
CA VAL A 141 -6.47 8.28 -13.12
C VAL A 141 -6.36 6.87 -12.58
N ALA A 142 -7.22 5.97 -13.05
CA ALA A 142 -7.09 4.54 -12.80
C ALA A 142 -6.30 3.88 -13.92
N HIS A 143 -5.38 3.00 -13.55
CA HIS A 143 -4.49 2.29 -14.45
C HIS A 143 -4.77 0.79 -14.41
N GLN A 144 -4.03 0.04 -15.22
CA GLN A 144 -4.06 -1.41 -15.20
C GLN A 144 -3.60 -1.96 -13.83
N ASN A 145 -3.92 -3.22 -13.56
CA ASN A 145 -3.45 -3.97 -12.38
C ASN A 145 -3.76 -3.32 -11.02
N GLY A 146 -4.84 -2.53 -10.94
CA GLY A 146 -5.34 -1.98 -9.68
C GLY A 146 -4.59 -0.74 -9.19
N PHE A 147 -3.74 -0.14 -10.03
CA PHE A 147 -3.06 1.13 -9.73
C PHE A 147 -3.98 2.32 -9.98
N LYS A 148 -3.79 3.37 -9.19
CA LYS A 148 -4.39 4.69 -9.40
C LYS A 148 -3.34 5.75 -9.10
N SER A 149 -3.34 6.82 -9.88
CA SER A 149 -2.56 8.03 -9.60
C SER A 149 -3.48 9.20 -9.34
N LYS A 150 -3.11 10.07 -8.40
CA LYS A 150 -3.83 11.31 -8.09
C LYS A 150 -2.90 12.50 -8.21
N TYR A 151 -3.35 13.53 -8.90
CA TYR A 151 -2.62 14.74 -9.21
C TYR A 151 -3.40 15.93 -8.66
N ALA A 152 -2.77 16.78 -7.86
CA ALA A 152 -3.44 17.84 -7.12
C ALA A 152 -2.80 19.23 -7.32
N HIS A 153 -3.37 20.24 -6.66
CA HIS A 153 -2.99 21.65 -6.69
C HIS A 153 -3.09 22.33 -8.06
N MET A 154 -3.89 21.78 -8.98
CA MET A 154 -3.97 22.28 -10.36
C MET A 154 -4.57 23.69 -10.44
N SER A 155 -4.10 24.50 -11.38
CA SER A 155 -4.73 25.79 -11.71
C SER A 155 -5.91 25.60 -12.67
N LYS A 156 -5.80 24.65 -13.60
CA LYS A 156 -6.83 24.24 -14.56
C LYS A 156 -6.82 22.73 -14.75
N ILE A 157 -7.98 22.19 -15.11
CA ILE A 157 -8.18 20.79 -15.48
C ILE A 157 -8.74 20.74 -16.90
N TYR A 158 -8.16 19.90 -17.75
CA TYR A 158 -8.53 19.76 -19.16
C TYR A 158 -9.30 18.49 -19.49
N VAL A 159 -9.27 17.50 -18.59
CA VAL A 159 -9.93 16.21 -18.76
C VAL A 159 -11.25 16.11 -17.99
N LYS A 160 -12.07 15.13 -18.36
CA LYS A 160 -13.33 14.78 -17.73
C LYS A 160 -13.30 13.32 -17.27
N VAL A 161 -14.22 12.98 -16.36
CA VAL A 161 -14.40 11.59 -15.93
C VAL A 161 -14.76 10.73 -17.13
N LYS A 162 -14.15 9.54 -17.22
CA LYS A 162 -14.18 8.56 -18.32
C LYS A 162 -13.30 8.88 -19.54
N ASP A 163 -12.52 9.96 -19.52
CA ASP A 163 -11.53 10.17 -20.58
C ASP A 163 -10.42 9.11 -20.47
N GLU A 164 -10.12 8.44 -21.59
CA GLU A 164 -8.92 7.62 -21.73
C GLU A 164 -7.72 8.54 -21.97
N VAL A 165 -6.65 8.33 -21.21
CA VAL A 165 -5.45 9.16 -21.24
C VAL A 165 -4.20 8.32 -21.36
N THR A 166 -3.19 8.90 -21.98
CA THR A 166 -1.83 8.40 -22.15
C THR A 166 -0.86 9.49 -21.67
N PRO A 167 0.44 9.17 -21.46
CA PRO A 167 1.45 10.17 -21.13
C PRO A 167 1.53 11.37 -22.08
N GLU A 168 1.03 11.26 -23.32
CA GLU A 168 0.96 12.36 -24.28
C GLU A 168 -0.18 13.36 -24.00
N ASN A 169 -1.19 12.96 -23.22
CA ASN A 169 -2.31 13.81 -22.89
C ASN A 169 -1.97 14.77 -21.73
N ILE A 170 -2.61 15.94 -21.72
CA ILE A 170 -2.49 16.91 -20.63
C ILE A 170 -3.71 16.79 -19.73
N LEU A 171 -3.50 16.46 -18.45
CA LEU A 171 -4.56 16.40 -17.44
C LEU A 171 -5.00 17.80 -16.99
N GLY A 172 -4.03 18.69 -16.84
CA GLY A 172 -4.21 20.05 -16.32
C GLY A 172 -2.90 20.82 -16.26
N GLU A 173 -2.91 21.92 -15.51
CA GLU A 173 -1.76 22.81 -15.33
C GLU A 173 -1.38 22.89 -13.85
N VAL A 174 -0.07 22.91 -13.56
CA VAL A 174 0.46 23.21 -12.22
C VAL A 174 -0.13 24.54 -11.73
N GLY A 175 -0.52 24.58 -10.47
CA GLY A 175 -1.20 25.71 -9.88
C GLY A 175 -0.85 25.94 -8.41
N LEU A 176 -1.75 26.67 -7.75
CA LEU A 176 -1.65 27.06 -6.34
C LEU A 176 -3.00 26.90 -5.62
N THR A 177 -3.81 25.93 -6.05
CA THR A 177 -5.12 25.71 -5.42
C THR A 177 -5.01 24.78 -4.22
N GLY A 178 -5.88 24.96 -3.22
CA GLY A 178 -5.83 24.16 -1.98
C GLY A 178 -4.77 24.66 -1.01
N ASN A 179 -4.26 23.75 -0.18
CA ASN A 179 -3.22 24.02 0.80
C ASN A 179 -1.84 23.72 0.19
N THR A 180 -1.13 24.75 -0.22
CA THR A 180 0.16 24.63 -0.90
C THR A 180 1.09 25.78 -0.48
N SER A 181 2.38 25.50 -0.36
CA SER A 181 3.42 26.49 -0.05
C SER A 181 4.05 27.13 -1.30
N GLY A 182 3.78 26.59 -2.48
CA GLY A 182 4.36 27.05 -3.74
C GLY A 182 3.97 26.16 -4.93
N PRO A 183 4.29 26.56 -6.18
CA PRO A 183 3.90 25.80 -7.37
C PRO A 183 4.55 24.41 -7.42
N HIS A 184 3.73 23.36 -7.37
CA HIS A 184 4.17 21.96 -7.48
C HIS A 184 3.01 21.05 -7.92
N THR A 185 3.35 19.84 -8.35
CA THR A 185 2.39 18.74 -8.48
C THR A 185 2.52 17.83 -7.26
N HIS A 186 1.44 17.71 -6.49
CA HIS A 186 1.28 16.66 -5.47
C HIS A 186 0.80 15.39 -6.15
N LEU A 187 1.59 14.34 -6.07
CA LEU A 187 1.36 13.05 -6.73
C LEU A 187 1.22 11.94 -5.69
N GLU A 188 0.07 11.28 -5.67
CA GLU A 188 -0.16 10.05 -4.91
C GLU A 188 -0.24 8.87 -5.87
N ILE A 189 0.30 7.72 -5.45
CA ILE A 189 0.06 6.44 -6.11
C ILE A 189 -0.59 5.47 -5.11
N ILE A 190 -1.65 4.83 -5.55
CA ILE A 190 -2.45 3.88 -4.78
C ILE A 190 -2.49 2.56 -5.53
N HIS A 191 -2.20 1.45 -4.85
CA HIS A 191 -2.33 0.10 -5.39
C HIS A 191 -3.06 -0.79 -4.38
N ASN A 192 -4.14 -1.44 -4.79
CA ASN A 192 -4.97 -2.27 -3.91
C ASN A 192 -5.37 -1.58 -2.60
N GLU A 193 -5.79 -0.31 -2.71
CA GLU A 193 -6.24 0.55 -1.59
C GLU A 193 -5.14 1.02 -0.63
N GLU A 194 -3.88 0.65 -0.87
CA GLU A 194 -2.73 1.13 -0.10
C GLU A 194 -1.95 2.20 -0.87
N TYR A 195 -1.53 3.25 -0.17
CA TYR A 195 -0.58 4.22 -0.71
C TYR A 195 0.79 3.59 -0.82
N ILE A 196 1.44 3.79 -1.96
CA ILE A 196 2.80 3.35 -2.20
C ILE A 196 3.67 4.54 -2.55
N ASP A 197 4.97 4.43 -2.28
CA ASP A 197 5.94 5.47 -2.57
C ASP A 197 6.10 5.66 -4.10
N PRO A 198 5.74 6.83 -4.65
CA PRO A 198 5.89 7.10 -6.08
C PRO A 198 7.33 7.00 -6.60
N GLU A 199 8.35 7.25 -5.76
CA GLU A 199 9.76 7.13 -6.16
C GLU A 199 10.14 5.68 -6.53
N THR A 200 9.36 4.68 -6.10
CA THR A 200 9.59 3.26 -6.47
C THR A 200 9.17 2.92 -7.91
N LEU A 201 8.35 3.76 -8.54
CA LEU A 201 7.79 3.51 -9.88
C LEU A 201 8.27 4.48 -10.94
N LEU A 202 8.64 5.69 -10.52
CA LEU A 202 9.00 6.76 -11.41
C LEU A 202 10.50 6.72 -11.74
N PRO A 203 10.89 7.29 -12.89
CA PRO A 203 12.29 7.61 -13.17
C PRO A 203 12.88 8.51 -12.07
N GLU A 204 14.20 8.53 -11.95
CA GLU A 204 14.90 9.38 -10.98
C GLU A 204 14.48 10.85 -11.11
N ILE A 205 14.08 11.45 -9.98
CA ILE A 205 13.69 12.85 -9.88
C ILE A 205 14.85 13.62 -9.26
N SER A 206 15.29 14.68 -9.92
CA SER A 206 16.36 15.53 -9.40
C SER A 206 15.93 16.18 -8.08
N ASN A 207 16.82 16.18 -7.09
CA ASN A 207 16.61 16.96 -5.87
C ASN A 207 16.69 18.45 -6.17
N MET A 208 15.93 19.25 -5.43
CA MET A 208 16.06 20.70 -5.49
C MET A 208 17.51 21.12 -5.12
N PRO A 209 18.16 21.97 -5.94
CA PRO A 209 19.54 22.40 -5.72
C PRO A 209 19.72 23.29 -4.48
#